data_AF-A0A7S1EVN1-F1
#
_entry.id   AF-A0A7S1EVN1-F1
#
_cell.length_a   1.000
_cell.length_b   1.000
_cell.length_c   1.000
_cell.angle_alpha   90.00
_cell.angle_beta   90.00
_cell.angle_gamma   90.00
#
_symmetry.space_group_name_H-M   'P 1'
#
loop_
_entity.id
_entity.type
_entity.pdbx_description
1 polymer ?
#
loop_
_entity_poly.entity_id
_entity_poly.type
_entity_poly.pdbx_seq_one_letter_code
_entity_poly.pdbx_strand_id
1 'polypeptide(L)'
;TGTALGDPIEVGALQATMRGGRDFPILHTSAKSNVGHGEAEAGMTGLVKCVMMATASCGPPNCHLRVINPHLTTAGYPVHFEQENCDTNYSSTCCGVSSFGFGGANSRADVYAHCMRGLKKVADQLIDKPVTERDSRADPCRGFRRT
;
A
#
# COMPACT_ATOMS: atom_id res chain seq x y z
N THR A 1 16.03 -0.37 -0.58
CA THR A 1 16.96 -0.37 0.59
C THR A 1 17.51 1.02 0.93
N GLY A 2 17.16 2.06 0.15
CA GLY A 2 17.62 3.43 0.36
C GLY A 2 19.04 3.66 -0.17
N THR A 3 19.52 2.79 -1.07
CA THR A 3 20.88 2.86 -1.60
C THR A 3 20.85 3.29 -3.07
N ALA A 4 21.87 4.04 -3.48
CA ALA A 4 21.96 4.58 -4.84
C ALA A 4 21.91 3.49 -5.93
N LEU A 5 22.51 2.33 -5.65
CA LEU A 5 22.57 1.19 -6.56
C LEU A 5 21.43 0.18 -6.34
N GLY A 6 21.06 -0.08 -5.08
CA GLY A 6 20.06 -1.11 -4.75
C GLY A 6 18.65 -0.71 -5.18
N ASP A 7 18.27 0.56 -5.03
CA ASP A 7 16.91 0.99 -5.37
C ASP A 7 16.61 0.83 -6.88
N PRO A 8 17.52 1.20 -7.82
CA PRO A 8 17.37 0.85 -9.24
C PRO A 8 17.26 -0.64 -9.52
N ILE A 9 18.00 -1.49 -8.81
CA ILE A 9 17.92 -2.95 -8.97
C ILE A 9 16.56 -3.47 -8.50
N GLU A 10 16.09 -3.02 -7.32
CA GLU A 10 14.79 -3.41 -6.75
C GLU A 10 13.64 -3.02 -7.68
N VAL A 11 13.63 -1.77 -8.17
CA VAL A 11 12.59 -1.27 -9.08
C VAL A 11 12.69 -1.91 -10.46
N GLY A 12 13.91 -2.15 -10.97
CA GLY A 12 14.13 -2.85 -12.24
C GLY A 12 13.63 -4.30 -12.20
N ALA A 13 13.86 -5.02 -11.10
CA ALA A 13 13.34 -6.37 -10.89
C ALA A 13 11.80 -6.38 -10.83
N LEU A 14 11.21 -5.41 -10.11
CA LEU A 14 9.77 -5.24 -10.05
C LEU A 14 9.20 -4.94 -11.45
N GLN A 15 9.84 -4.04 -12.19
CA GLN A 15 9.47 -3.74 -13.57
C GLN A 15 9.53 -4.98 -14.46
N ALA A 16 10.62 -5.76 -14.40
CA ALA A 16 10.76 -6.97 -15.21
C ALA A 16 9.67 -8.03 -14.94
N THR A 17 9.20 -8.13 -13.70
CA THR A 17 8.26 -9.17 -13.27
C THR A 17 6.79 -8.76 -13.36
N MET A 18 6.49 -7.46 -13.29
CA MET A 18 5.11 -6.93 -13.21
C MET A 18 4.72 -6.08 -14.44
N ARG A 19 5.37 -6.32 -15.58
CA ARG A 19 5.39 -5.45 -16.79
C ARG A 19 4.10 -5.42 -17.63
N GLY A 20 2.97 -5.94 -17.16
CA GLY A 20 1.77 -6.15 -17.98
C GLY A 20 0.46 -5.63 -17.39
N GLY A 21 -0.38 -5.02 -18.26
CA GLY A 21 -1.84 -4.94 -18.11
C GLY A 21 -2.37 -4.31 -16.82
N ARG A 22 -1.77 -3.22 -16.33
CA ARG A 22 -2.29 -2.50 -15.17
C ARG A 22 -2.91 -1.17 -15.57
N ASP A 23 -4.15 -0.97 -15.15
CA ASP A 23 -4.85 0.31 -15.28
C ASP A 23 -4.37 1.36 -14.26
N PHE A 24 -3.73 0.89 -13.18
CA PHE A 24 -3.29 1.74 -12.06
C PHE A 24 -1.84 1.47 -11.65
N PRO A 25 -1.11 2.50 -11.17
CA PRO A 25 0.26 2.35 -10.69
C PRO A 25 0.37 1.45 -9.47
N ILE A 26 1.54 0.83 -9.30
CA ILE A 26 1.91 0.15 -8.06
C ILE A 26 2.37 1.18 -7.05
N LEU A 27 1.68 1.23 -5.90
CA LEU A 27 2.15 1.96 -4.73
C LEU A 27 3.37 1.23 -4.16
N HIS A 28 4.53 1.87 -4.24
CA HIS A 28 5.78 1.35 -3.71
C HIS A 28 6.15 2.06 -2.42
N THR A 29 6.24 1.28 -1.34
CA THR A 29 6.58 1.80 -0.01
C THR A 29 7.52 0.84 0.71
N SER A 30 8.37 1.38 1.59
CA SER A 30 9.28 0.60 2.42
C SER A 30 8.91 0.74 3.89
N ALA A 31 8.91 -0.36 4.66
CA ALA A 31 8.80 -0.24 6.13
C ALA A 31 10.07 0.39 6.74
N LYS A 32 11.21 0.26 6.05
CA LYS A 32 12.51 0.75 6.52
C LYS A 32 12.56 2.27 6.67
N SER A 33 11.78 3.00 5.86
CA SER A 33 11.68 4.45 6.03
C SER A 33 11.00 4.84 7.33
N ASN A 34 10.08 4.01 7.87
CA ASN A 34 9.32 4.35 9.07
C ASN A 34 10.01 3.93 10.36
N VAL A 35 10.66 2.76 10.36
CA VAL A 35 11.18 2.14 11.60
C VAL A 35 12.66 1.72 11.51
N GLY A 36 13.36 2.10 10.44
CA GLY A 36 14.73 1.70 10.20
C GLY A 36 14.89 0.27 9.68
N HIS A 37 16.13 -0.16 9.50
CA HIS A 37 16.43 -1.49 8.97
C HIS A 37 16.57 -2.52 10.10
N GLY A 38 15.48 -3.22 10.41
CA GLY A 38 15.47 -4.30 11.43
C GLY A 38 16.15 -5.60 11.02
N GLU A 39 17.21 -5.56 10.19
CA GLU A 39 17.99 -6.73 9.72
C GLU A 39 17.16 -8.00 9.45
N ALA A 40 17.26 -9.02 10.32
CA ALA A 40 16.55 -10.29 10.22
C ALA A 40 15.02 -10.16 10.27
N GLU A 41 14.51 -9.12 10.93
CA GLU A 41 13.09 -8.83 11.06
C GLU A 41 12.55 -7.97 9.90
N ALA A 42 13.42 -7.44 9.03
CA ALA A 42 13.01 -6.49 7.99
C ALA A 42 11.93 -7.06 7.05
N GLY A 43 11.93 -8.38 6.81
CA GLY A 43 10.88 -9.06 6.06
C GLY A 43 9.54 -9.07 6.81
N MET A 44 9.56 -9.38 8.11
CA MET A 44 8.37 -9.41 8.96
C MET A 44 7.76 -8.02 9.13
N THR A 45 8.58 -6.99 9.34
CA THR A 45 8.11 -5.60 9.40
C THR A 45 7.41 -5.18 8.11
N GLY A 46 7.96 -5.58 6.95
CA GLY A 46 7.33 -5.33 5.65
C GLY A 46 6.00 -6.07 5.50
N LEU A 47 5.91 -7.32 5.96
CA LEU A 47 4.68 -8.10 5.93
C LEU A 47 3.58 -7.49 6.81
N VAL A 48 3.93 -7.10 8.04
CA VAL A 48 3.01 -6.41 8.96
C VAL A 48 2.50 -5.11 8.33
N LYS A 49 3.39 -4.32 7.70
CA LYS A 49 2.99 -3.12 6.97
C LYS A 49 1.97 -3.43 5.86
N CYS A 50 2.16 -4.51 5.09
CA CYS A 50 1.21 -4.94 4.06
C CYS A 50 -0.17 -5.29 4.64
N VAL A 51 -0.21 -6.01 5.77
CA VAL A 51 -1.45 -6.37 6.47
C VAL A 51 -2.16 -5.11 6.98
N MET A 52 -1.41 -4.15 7.53
CA MET A 52 -1.96 -2.88 7.99
C MET A 52 -2.50 -2.03 6.84
N MET A 53 -1.79 -1.97 5.72
CA MET A 53 -2.25 -1.29 4.49
C MET A 53 -3.57 -1.86 3.98
N ALA A 54 -3.68 -3.19 3.93
CA ALA A 54 -4.91 -3.87 3.55
C ALA A 54 -6.07 -3.59 4.52
N THR A 55 -5.78 -3.61 5.84
CA THR A 55 -6.77 -3.37 6.89
C THR A 55 -7.28 -1.94 6.87
N ALA A 56 -6.39 -0.97 6.63
CA ALA A 56 -6.70 0.45 6.62
C ALA A 56 -7.13 0.97 5.23
N SER A 57 -7.01 0.16 4.18
CA SER A 57 -7.22 0.59 2.77
C SER A 57 -6.42 1.86 2.44
N CYS A 58 -5.17 1.91 2.90
CA CYS A 58 -4.34 3.11 2.86
C CYS A 58 -2.90 2.76 2.46
N GLY A 59 -2.29 3.61 1.64
CA GLY A 59 -0.88 3.62 1.30
C GLY A 59 -0.12 4.61 2.16
N PRO A 60 0.65 4.15 3.17
CA PRO A 60 1.43 5.03 4.03
C PRO A 60 2.67 5.57 3.29
N PRO A 61 3.13 6.78 3.67
CA PRO A 61 4.22 7.45 2.99
C PRO A 61 5.56 6.76 3.20
N ASN A 62 6.46 6.96 2.24
CA ASN A 62 7.89 6.75 2.43
C ASN A 62 8.46 7.95 3.19
N CYS A 63 8.68 7.80 4.49
CA CYS A 63 9.30 8.86 5.28
C CYS A 63 10.67 9.25 4.70
N HIS A 64 10.97 10.55 4.77
CA HIS A 64 12.21 11.15 4.26
C HIS A 64 12.39 11.14 2.73
N LEU A 65 11.43 10.63 1.96
CA LEU A 65 11.44 10.73 0.51
C LEU A 65 11.15 12.18 0.09
N ARG A 66 12.19 12.91 -0.34
CA ARG A 66 12.06 14.26 -0.90
C ARG A 66 12.31 14.30 -2.40
N VAL A 67 13.31 13.54 -2.85
CA VAL A 67 13.74 13.46 -4.24
C VAL A 67 13.91 11.98 -4.56
N ILE A 68 13.32 11.55 -5.67
CA ILE A 68 13.47 10.18 -6.18
C ILE A 68 14.91 9.99 -6.67
N ASN A 69 15.49 8.82 -6.44
CA ASN A 69 16.83 8.49 -6.91
C ASN A 69 16.91 8.73 -8.45
N PRO A 70 17.85 9.57 -8.94
CA PRO A 70 17.93 9.95 -10.35
C PRO A 70 18.26 8.77 -11.29
N HIS A 71 18.76 7.67 -10.76
CA HIS A 71 19.03 6.44 -11.52
C HIS A 71 17.79 5.55 -11.70
N LEU A 72 16.64 5.92 -11.11
CA LEU A 72 15.39 5.19 -11.31
C LEU A 72 14.75 5.58 -12.64
N THR A 73 14.54 4.57 -13.50
CA THR A 73 13.75 4.74 -14.73
C THR A 73 12.34 4.24 -14.49
N THR A 74 11.38 5.15 -14.35
CA THR A 74 9.94 4.84 -14.26
C THR A 74 9.24 4.84 -15.63
N ALA A 75 9.97 5.13 -16.71
CA ALA A 75 9.43 5.14 -18.06
C ALA A 75 8.86 3.75 -18.43
N GLY A 76 7.57 3.71 -18.81
CA GLY A 76 6.88 2.49 -19.20
C GLY A 76 6.49 1.55 -18.05
N TYR A 77 6.63 1.99 -16.79
CA TYR A 77 6.19 1.21 -15.63
C TYR A 77 5.59 2.10 -14.55
N PRO A 78 4.27 2.01 -14.31
CA PRO A 78 3.60 2.92 -13.40
C PRO A 78 3.90 2.47 -11.96
N VAL A 79 5.01 2.93 -11.39
CA VAL A 79 5.32 2.85 -9.96
C VAL A 79 5.18 4.23 -9.37
N HIS A 80 4.48 4.30 -8.25
CA HIS A 80 4.24 5.52 -7.54
C HIS A 80 4.79 5.44 -6.13
N PHE A 81 5.55 6.46 -5.72
CA PHE A 81 6.15 6.54 -4.40
C PHE A 81 5.45 7.64 -3.61
N GLU A 82 4.67 7.24 -2.62
CA GLU A 82 3.88 8.20 -1.84
C GLU A 82 4.73 8.93 -0.81
N GLN A 83 4.53 10.25 -0.73
CA GLN A 83 5.11 11.13 0.28
C GLN A 83 4.10 11.48 1.39
N GLU A 84 2.82 11.24 1.14
CA GLU A 84 1.71 11.45 2.08
C GLU A 84 0.86 10.17 2.20
N ASN A 85 -0.01 10.10 3.20
CA ASN A 85 -0.97 9.00 3.29
C ASN A 85 -1.97 9.09 2.13
N CYS A 86 -2.09 8.02 1.34
CA CYS A 86 -3.09 7.94 0.27
C CYS A 86 -4.18 6.91 0.60
N ASP A 87 -5.45 7.26 0.40
CA ASP A 87 -6.54 6.28 0.45
C ASP A 87 -6.53 5.46 -0.84
N THR A 88 -6.46 4.13 -0.73
CA THR A 88 -6.46 3.27 -1.93
C THR A 88 -7.84 3.14 -2.54
N ASN A 89 -8.92 3.48 -1.80
CA ASN A 89 -10.31 3.36 -2.22
C ASN A 89 -10.76 1.96 -2.67
N TYR A 90 -10.02 0.91 -2.32
CA TYR A 90 -10.39 -0.47 -2.64
C TYR A 90 -10.75 -1.27 -1.39
N SER A 91 -11.87 -1.99 -1.45
CA SER A 91 -12.26 -2.97 -0.43
C SER A 91 -11.51 -4.29 -0.54
N SER A 92 -10.79 -4.53 -1.65
CA SER A 92 -9.86 -5.65 -1.83
C SER A 92 -8.47 -5.12 -2.14
N THR A 93 -7.45 -5.68 -1.50
CA THR A 93 -6.05 -5.26 -1.70
C THR A 93 -5.17 -6.47 -1.98
N CYS A 94 -4.26 -6.32 -2.95
CA CYS A 94 -3.14 -7.22 -3.19
C CYS A 94 -1.85 -6.45 -2.94
N CYS A 95 -1.16 -6.76 -1.84
CA CYS A 95 0.14 -6.20 -1.49
C CYS A 95 1.24 -7.24 -1.72
N GLY A 96 2.47 -6.80 -1.96
CA GLY A 96 3.61 -7.69 -2.03
C GLY A 96 4.77 -7.15 -1.19
N VAL A 97 5.44 -8.03 -0.47
CA VAL A 97 6.66 -7.72 0.27
C VAL A 97 7.84 -8.47 -0.35
N SER A 98 8.95 -7.77 -0.55
CA SER A 98 10.21 -8.33 -1.03
C SER A 98 11.32 -8.07 -0.02
N SER A 99 12.16 -9.08 0.20
CA SER A 99 13.33 -9.02 1.08
C SER A 99 14.54 -9.59 0.38
N PHE A 100 15.62 -8.81 0.32
CA PHE A 100 16.88 -9.18 -0.33
C PHE A 100 17.97 -9.21 0.73
N GLY A 101 18.47 -10.39 1.05
CA GLY A 101 19.53 -10.59 2.02
C GLY A 101 20.89 -10.25 1.42
N PHE A 102 21.78 -9.68 2.24
CA PHE A 102 23.14 -9.33 1.81
C PHE A 102 23.92 -10.52 1.22
N GLY A 103 23.70 -11.72 1.73
CA GLY A 103 24.29 -12.97 1.21
C GLY A 103 23.69 -13.49 -0.10
N GLY A 104 22.76 -12.77 -0.73
CA GLY A 104 22.12 -13.14 -1.99
C GLY A 104 20.86 -14.00 -1.85
N ALA A 105 20.46 -14.36 -0.63
CA ALA A 105 19.19 -15.04 -0.38
C ALA A 105 18.02 -14.06 -0.47
N ASN A 106 17.08 -14.33 -1.37
CA ASN A 106 15.97 -13.43 -1.69
C ASN A 106 14.63 -14.13 -1.40
N SER A 107 13.66 -13.37 -0.90
CA SER A 107 12.30 -13.85 -0.66
C SER A 107 11.25 -12.82 -1.05
N ARG A 108 10.06 -13.32 -1.42
CA ARG A 108 8.87 -12.52 -1.73
C ARG A 108 7.63 -13.22 -1.20
N ALA A 109 6.68 -12.43 -0.71
CA ALA A 109 5.34 -12.91 -0.37
C ALA A 109 4.29 -11.93 -0.91
N ASP A 110 3.18 -12.47 -1.39
CA ASP A 110 2.01 -11.71 -1.80
C ASP A 110 0.89 -11.90 -0.77
N VAL A 111 0.23 -10.81 -0.40
CA VAL A 111 -0.83 -10.74 0.60
C VAL A 111 -2.10 -10.28 -0.10
N TYR A 112 -3.10 -11.15 -0.10
CA TYR A 112 -4.44 -10.86 -0.60
C TYR A 112 -5.37 -10.68 0.59
N ALA A 113 -6.11 -9.58 0.58
CA ALA A 113 -7.05 -9.26 1.64
C ALA A 113 -8.33 -8.65 1.07
N HIS A 114 -9.43 -8.95 1.74
CA HIS A 114 -10.73 -8.38 1.44
C HIS A 114 -11.37 -7.85 2.73
N CYS A 115 -11.86 -6.62 2.69
CA CYS A 115 -12.46 -5.93 3.81
C CYS A 115 -13.86 -6.50 4.09
N MET A 116 -13.95 -7.41 5.06
CA MET A 116 -15.21 -8.08 5.41
C MET A 116 -16.14 -7.21 6.26
N ARG A 117 -15.65 -6.15 6.93
CA ARG A 117 -16.40 -5.24 7.83
C ARG A 117 -15.65 -3.89 7.93
N GLY A 118 -16.37 -2.79 8.20
CA GLY A 118 -15.77 -1.45 8.43
C GLY A 118 -16.30 -0.35 7.50
N LEU A 119 -15.78 0.87 7.65
CA LEU A 119 -16.27 2.08 6.94
C LEU A 119 -16.32 1.92 5.41
N LYS A 120 -15.32 1.25 4.81
CA LYS A 120 -15.26 1.05 3.36
C LYS A 120 -16.30 0.04 2.85
N LYS A 121 -16.55 -1.05 3.58
CA LYS A 121 -17.66 -1.96 3.27
C LYS A 121 -19.03 -1.29 3.41
N VAL A 122 -19.19 -0.42 4.41
CA VAL A 122 -20.43 0.35 4.60
C VAL A 122 -20.65 1.34 3.46
N ALA A 123 -19.59 1.99 2.95
CA ALA A 123 -19.68 2.86 1.77
C ALA A 123 -20.16 2.08 0.53
N ASP A 124 -19.56 0.92 0.24
CA ASP A 124 -19.97 0.05 -0.88
C ASP A 124 -21.45 -0.39 -0.72
N GLN A 125 -21.89 -0.71 0.51
CA GLN A 125 -23.28 -1.11 0.80
C GLN A 125 -24.30 0.03 0.79
N LEU A 126 -23.87 1.28 1.00
CA LEU A 126 -24.76 2.45 1.03
C LEU A 126 -24.96 3.05 -0.37
N ILE A 127 -23.99 2.90 -1.27
CA ILE A 127 -24.08 3.41 -2.65
C ILE A 127 -25.13 2.62 -3.45
N ASP A 128 -25.22 1.31 -3.24
CA ASP A 128 -26.16 0.43 -3.96
C ASP A 128 -27.58 0.38 -3.37
N LYS A 129 -27.82 1.01 -2.21
CA LYS A 129 -29.15 1.08 -1.60
C LYS A 129 -29.85 2.37 -1.99
N PRO A 130 -31.07 2.32 -2.56
CA PRO A 130 -31.87 3.52 -2.77
C PRO A 130 -32.05 4.25 -1.43
N VAL A 131 -32.00 5.58 -1.46
CA VAL A 131 -32.02 6.46 -0.28
C VAL A 131 -33.20 6.16 0.66
N THR A 132 -34.27 5.56 0.12
CA THR A 132 -35.48 5.15 0.83
C THR A 132 -35.32 3.92 1.73
N GLU A 133 -34.26 3.11 1.57
CA GLU A 133 -34.02 1.89 2.36
C GLU A 133 -32.85 2.01 3.35
N ARG A 134 -32.29 3.21 3.53
CA ARG A 134 -31.28 3.45 4.55
C ARG A 134 -31.94 3.44 5.92
N ASP A 135 -31.77 2.34 6.65
CA ASP A 135 -32.24 2.18 8.02
C ASP A 135 -31.79 3.37 8.87
N SER A 136 -32.76 4.12 9.38
CA SER A 136 -32.60 5.29 10.27
C SER A 136 -31.73 5.04 11.52
N ARG A 137 -31.40 3.78 11.84
CA ARG A 137 -30.56 3.36 12.97
C ARG A 137 -29.08 3.18 12.63
N ALA A 138 -28.71 3.12 11.35
CA ALA A 138 -27.34 2.83 10.91
C ALA A 138 -26.49 4.08 10.59
N ASP A 139 -27.07 5.29 10.70
CA ASP A 139 -26.40 6.55 10.41
C ASP A 139 -25.54 7.00 11.62
N PRO A 140 -24.20 6.85 11.58
CA PRO A 140 -23.33 7.20 12.71
C PRO A 140 -23.24 8.71 12.94
N CYS A 141 -23.75 9.53 12.01
CA CYS A 141 -23.63 10.99 12.06
C CYS A 141 -24.79 11.70 12.76
N ARG A 142 -25.84 10.99 13.21
CA ARG A 142 -27.03 11.62 13.84
C ARG A 142 -26.82 12.20 15.24
N GLY A 143 -25.67 11.96 15.87
CA GLY A 143 -25.35 12.46 17.21
C GLY A 143 -24.59 13.80 17.26
N PHE A 144 -24.01 14.26 16.14
CA PHE A 144 -23.20 15.47 16.12
C PHE A 144 -24.06 16.69 15.72
N ARG A 145 -24.95 17.13 16.62
CA ARG A 145 -25.48 18.49 16.52
C ARG A 145 -24.35 19.44 16.87
N ARG A 146 -23.97 20.31 15.93
CA ARG A 146 -23.13 21.48 16.20
C ARG A 146 -23.79 22.28 17.33
N THR A 147 -23.15 22.34 18.50
CA THR A 147 -23.29 23.45 19.44
C THR A 147 -22.42 24.60 18.97
#